data_AF-A0A3A8ATU2-F1
#
_entry.id   AF-A0A3A8ATU2-F1
#
_cell.length_a   1.000
_cell.length_b   1.000
_cell.length_c   1.000
_cell.angle_alpha   90.00
_cell.angle_beta   90.00
_cell.angle_gamma   90.00
#
_symmetry.space_group_name_H-M   'P 1'
#
loop_
_entity.id
_entity.type
_entity.pdbx_description
1 polymer ?
#
loop_
_entity_poly.entity_id
_entity_poly.type
_entity_poly.pdbx_seq_one_letter_code
_entity_poly.pdbx_strand_id
1 'polypeptide(L)' 'MNWGILLILALIATVVAALAMLGQRKSPGSRGSEPGKGVHVLESDYQSGVGGGHVTRWTVPRDPQEYAKHFVPKDERHD' A
#
# COMPACT_ATOMS: atom_id res chain seq x y z
N MET A 1 -3.51 -27.45 -38.36
CA MET A 1 -3.33 -26.89 -37.00
C MET A 1 -1.87 -27.02 -36.65
N ASN A 2 -1.12 -25.92 -36.53
CA ASN A 2 0.32 -26.01 -36.24
C ASN A 2 0.51 -26.39 -34.77
N TRP A 3 1.03 -27.59 -34.51
CA TRP A 3 1.17 -28.14 -33.15
C TRP A 3 2.03 -27.24 -32.25
N GLY A 4 3.02 -26.54 -32.83
CA GLY A 4 3.83 -25.57 -32.10
C GLY A 4 3.03 -24.37 -31.57
N ILE A 5 2.03 -23.90 -32.34
CA ILE A 5 1.15 -22.79 -31.90
C ILE A 5 0.29 -23.25 -30.72
N LEU A 6 -0.24 -24.48 -30.78
CA LEU A 6 -1.04 -25.03 -29.68
C LEU A 6 -0.23 -25.19 -28.39
N LEU A 7 1.03 -25.64 -28.49
CA LEU A 7 1.91 -25.78 -27.33
C LEU A 7 2.24 -24.42 -26.69
N ILE A 8 2.47 -23.39 -27.51
CA ILE A 8 2.73 -22.03 -27.03
C ILE A 8 1.49 -21.46 -26.33
N LEU A 9 0.31 -21.63 -26.92
CA LEU A 9 -0.94 -21.15 -26.31
C LEU A 9 -1.24 -21.87 -24.99
N ALA A 10 -1.01 -23.18 -24.93
CA ALA A 10 -1.16 -23.95 -23.69
C ALA A 10 -0.20 -23.48 -22.60
N LEU A 11 1.06 -23.18 -22.95
CA LEU A 11 2.04 -22.65 -22.01
C LEU A 11 1.63 -21.28 -21.46
N ILE A 12 1.22 -20.36 -22.34
CA ILE A 12 0.76 -19.02 -21.95
C ILE A 12 -0.46 -19.13 -21.02
N ALA A 13 -1.44 -19.94 -21.38
CA ALA A 13 -2.64 -20.15 -20.56
C ALA A 13 -2.29 -20.69 -19.17
N THR A 14 -1.32 -21.61 -19.09
CA THR A 14 -0.85 -22.18 -17.81
C THR A 14 -0.20 -21.13 -16.93
N VAL A 15 0.67 -20.28 -17.50
CA VAL A 15 1.34 -19.20 -16.78
C VAL A 15 0.34 -18.16 -16.28
N VAL A 16 -0.61 -17.74 -17.13
CA VAL A 16 -1.65 -16.78 -16.77
C VAL A 16 -2.53 -17.32 -15.64
N ALA A 17 -2.92 -18.60 -15.70
CA ALA A 17 -3.70 -19.23 -14.64
C ALA A 17 -2.93 -19.29 -13.31
N ALA A 18 -1.65 -19.64 -13.35
CA ALA A 18 -0.81 -19.66 -12.15
C ALA A 18 -0.68 -18.27 -11.51
N LEU A 19 -0.45 -17.22 -12.32
CA LEU A 19 -0.39 -15.84 -11.84
C LEU A 19 -1.72 -15.36 -11.26
N ALA A 20 -2.85 -15.70 -11.89
CA ALA A 20 -4.18 -15.37 -11.40
C ALA A 20 -4.46 -16.03 -10.04
N MET A 21 -4.10 -17.30 -9.88
CA MET A 21 -4.25 -18.02 -8.60
C MET A 21 -3.37 -17.44 -7.49
N LEU A 22 -2.15 -17.01 -7.80
CA LEU A 22 -1.28 -16.32 -6.85
C LEU A 22 -1.81 -14.92 -6.49
N GLY A 23 -2.38 -14.19 -7.46
CA GLY A 23 -2.99 -12.88 -7.25
C GLY A 23 -4.23 -12.92 -6.36
N GLN A 24 -5.08 -13.95 -6.51
CA GLN A 24 -6.30 -14.11 -5.70
C GLN A 24 -6.03 -14.45 -4.23
N ARG A 25 -4.85 -14.98 -3.90
CA ARG A 25 -4.44 -15.24 -2.50
C ARG A 25 -4.07 -13.97 -1.74
N LYS A 26 -3.92 -12.84 -2.42
CA LYS A 26 -4.00 -11.53 -1.78
C LYS A 26 -5.47 -11.26 -1.47
N SER A 27 -5.98 -11.90 -0.42
CA SER A 27 -7.11 -11.34 0.33
C SER A 27 -6.82 -9.85 0.49
N PRO A 28 -7.80 -8.94 0.28
CA PRO A 28 -7.70 -7.62 0.86
C PRO A 28 -7.75 -7.82 2.38
N GLY A 29 -6.62 -8.28 2.95
CA GLY A 29 -6.42 -8.41 4.38
C GLY A 29 -6.86 -7.09 5.01
N SER A 30 -7.51 -7.17 6.17
CA SER A 30 -8.20 -6.06 6.84
C SER A 30 -7.50 -4.74 6.52
N ARG A 31 -8.09 -3.95 5.62
CA ARG A 31 -7.44 -2.72 5.17
C ARG A 31 -7.44 -1.76 6.33
N GLY A 32 -6.33 -1.05 6.49
CA GLY A 32 -6.11 -0.17 7.63
C GLY A 32 -5.56 -0.92 8.83
N SER A 33 -5.56 -0.23 9.95
CA SER A 33 -4.98 -0.69 11.21
C SER A 33 -6.00 -0.52 12.31
N GLU A 34 -6.03 -1.46 13.25
CA GLU A 34 -6.91 -1.35 14.40
C GLU A 34 -6.55 -0.11 15.23
N PRO A 35 -7.57 0.62 15.73
CA PRO A 35 -7.34 1.75 16.62
C PRO A 35 -6.72 1.27 17.94
N GLY A 36 -5.94 2.13 18.58
CA GLY A 36 -5.30 1.77 19.84
C GLY A 36 -4.31 2.82 20.32
N LYS A 37 -3.45 2.43 21.26
CA LYS A 37 -2.37 3.30 21.76
C LYS A 37 -1.13 3.19 20.86
N GLY A 38 -0.30 4.24 20.88
CA GLY A 38 0.95 4.30 20.12
C GLY A 38 0.78 4.97 18.75
N VAL A 39 1.72 4.70 17.84
CA VAL A 39 1.79 5.35 16.52
C VAL A 39 1.88 4.34 15.37
N HIS A 40 1.38 4.75 14.21
CA HIS A 40 1.76 4.20 12.92
C HIS A 40 2.95 4.98 12.39
N VAL A 41 4.00 4.26 11.98
CA VAL A 41 5.12 4.84 11.26
C VAL A 41 4.83 4.63 9.78
N LEU A 42 4.70 5.73 9.05
CA LEU A 42 4.48 5.73 7.62
C LEU A 42 5.76 6.17 6.95
N GLU A 43 6.17 5.42 5.93
CA GLU A 43 7.36 5.68 5.15
C GLU A 43 6.96 5.80 3.69
N SER A 44 7.32 6.94 3.09
CA SER A 44 7.25 7.15 1.66
C SER A 44 8.66 7.09 1.12
N ASP A 45 8.93 6.05 0.35
CA ASP A 45 10.13 5.96 -0.46
C ASP A 45 9.74 6.28 -1.91
N TYR A 46 10.24 7.41 -2.41
CA TYR A 46 10.07 7.81 -3.79
C TYR A 46 11.43 7.79 -4.50
N GLN A 47 11.51 7.06 -5.62
CA GLN A 47 12.71 6.97 -6.46
C GLN A 47 12.39 7.40 -7.91
N SER A 48 13.08 8.40 -8.45
CA SER A 48 12.84 8.95 -9.79
C SER A 48 13.76 8.38 -10.88
N GLY A 49 14.60 7.39 -10.56
CA GLY A 49 15.39 6.60 -11.51
C GLY A 49 16.67 7.26 -12.06
N VAL A 50 16.75 8.59 -12.14
CA VAL A 50 17.92 9.33 -12.68
C VAL A 50 18.73 10.08 -11.61
N GLY A 51 18.83 9.51 -10.41
CA GLY A 51 19.64 10.05 -9.31
C GLY A 51 18.89 10.94 -8.31
N GLY A 52 17.56 11.01 -8.42
CA GLY A 52 16.70 11.60 -7.41
C GLY A 52 15.95 10.53 -6.62
N GLY A 53 15.97 10.64 -5.30
CA GLY A 53 15.13 9.85 -4.41
C GLY A 53 14.90 10.60 -3.11
N HIS A 54 13.72 10.44 -2.50
CA HIS A 54 13.42 11.02 -1.20
C HIS A 54 12.66 10.01 -0.36
N VAL A 55 13.24 9.70 0.80
CA VAL A 55 12.60 8.91 1.85
C VAL A 55 12.08 9.88 2.89
N THR A 56 10.77 9.90 3.09
CA THR A 56 10.14 10.64 4.19
C THR A 56 9.49 9.65 5.14
N ARG A 57 9.68 9.87 6.44
CA ARG A 57 9.01 9.12 7.49
C ARG A 57 8.18 10.06 8.35
N TRP A 58 6.93 9.72 8.60
CA TRP A 58 6.06 10.43 9.53
C TRP A 58 5.37 9.48 10.49
N THR A 59 4.88 10.03 11.60
CA THR A 59 4.17 9.27 12.63
C THR A 59 2.74 9.75 12.71
N VAL A 60 1.80 8.81 12.82
CA VAL A 60 0.36 9.06 12.93
C VAL A 60 -0.15 8.37 14.18
N PRO A 61 -0.81 9.07 15.12
CA PRO A 61 -1.41 8.41 16.28
C PRO A 61 -2.40 7.33 15.88
N ARG A 62 -2.37 6.19 16.58
CA ARG A 62 -3.39 5.14 16.42
C ARG A 62 -4.68 5.47 17.15
N ASP A 63 -4.59 6.36 18.15
CA ASP A 63 -5.74 6.79 18.93
C ASP A 63 -6.51 7.87 18.15
N PRO A 64 -7.81 7.67 17.88
CA PRO A 64 -8.60 8.61 17.09
C PRO A 64 -8.67 10.01 17.71
N GLN A 65 -8.63 10.11 19.04
CA GLN A 65 -8.70 11.41 19.72
C GLN A 65 -7.37 12.15 19.62
N GLU A 66 -6.24 11.47 19.82
CA GLU A 66 -4.93 12.06 19.58
C GLU A 66 -4.75 12.47 18.11
N TYR A 67 -5.25 11.67 17.17
CA TYR A 67 -5.25 12.02 15.75
C TYR A 67 -6.07 13.30 15.49
N ALA A 68 -7.28 13.40 16.05
CA ALA A 68 -8.17 14.54 15.87
C ALA A 68 -7.57 15.87 16.37
N LYS A 69 -6.78 15.84 17.46
CA LYS A 69 -6.11 17.03 18.00
C LYS A 69 -5.16 17.69 17.02
N HIS A 70 -4.60 16.96 16.04
CA HIS A 70 -3.74 17.54 15.02
C HIS A 70 -4.47 18.50 14.07
N PHE A 71 -5.81 18.42 14.00
CA PHE A 71 -6.63 19.30 13.16
C PHE A 71 -7.16 20.52 13.89
N VAL A 72 -7.03 20.56 15.23
CA VAL A 72 -7.47 21.70 16.03
C VAL A 72 -6.42 22.81 15.89
N PRO A 73 -6.78 24.01 15.40
CA PRO A 73 -5.89 25.16 15.37
C PRO A 73 -5.36 25.47 16.77
N LYS A 74 -4.06 25.71 16.90
CA LYS A 74 -3.44 26.03 18.20
C LYS A 74 -3.60 27.49 18.62
N ASP A 75 -4.08 28.35 17.72
CA ASP A 75 -4.21 29.80 17.90
C ASP A 75 -5.68 30.22 17.67
N GLU A 76 -6.56 29.88 18.61
CA GLU A 76 -7.71 30.74 18.90
C GLU A 76 -7.29 31.67 20.04
N ARG A 77 -6.58 32.75 19.68
CA ARG A 77 -6.48 33.90 20.57
C ARG A 77 -7.86 34.55 20.59
N HIS A 78 -8.59 34.33 21.67
CA HIS A 78 -9.71 35.17 22.08
C HIS A 78 -9.10 36.44 22.70
N ASP A 79 -8.97 37.49 21.88
CA ASP A 79 -8.83 38.88 22.32
C ASP A 79 -10.17 39.46 22.82
#